data_AF-A0A3D2TIU5-F1
#
_entry.id   AF-A0A3D2TIU5-F1
#
_cell.length_a   1.000
_cell.length_b   1.000
_cell.length_c   1.000
_cell.angle_alpha   90.00
_cell.angle_beta   90.00
_cell.angle_gamma   90.00
#
_symmetry.space_group_name_H-M   'P 1'
#
loop_
_entity.id
_entity.type
_entity.pdbx_description
1 polymer ?
#
loop_
_entity_poly.entity_id
_entity_poly.type
_entity_poly.pdbx_seq_one_letter_code
_entity_poly.pdbx_strand_id
1 'polypeptide(L)' 'MGTLQLKEGLYEYKFVVDGSHWTHDPENPDRTGPFTNSALRVGDE' A
#
# COMPACT_ATOMS: atom_id res chain seq x y z
N MET A 1 -12.17 -5.10 -12.35
CA MET A 1 -11.76 -4.99 -10.93
C MET A 1 -11.02 -6.26 -10.57
N GLY A 2 -9.84 -6.14 -9.96
CA GLY A 2 -9.10 -7.27 -9.41
C GLY A 2 -9.17 -7.21 -7.89
N THR A 3 -9.28 -8.36 -7.25
CA THR A 3 -9.27 -8.48 -5.78
C THR A 3 -8.16 -9.44 -5.39
N LEU A 4 -7.47 -9.14 -4.29
CA LEU A 4 -6.46 -10.00 -3.69
C LEU A 4 -6.88 -10.34 -2.25
N GLN A 5 -6.89 -11.63 -1.91
CA GLN A 5 -7.18 -12.08 -0.55
C GLN A 5 -5.87 -12.07 0.26
N LEU A 6 -5.89 -11.37 1.39
CA LEU A 6 -4.78 -11.27 2.33
C LEU A 6 -5.19 -11.84 3.68
N LYS A 7 -4.22 -12.38 4.42
CA LYS A 7 -4.41 -12.71 5.83
C LYS A 7 -4.34 -11.42 6.66
N GLU A 8 -4.70 -11.51 7.93
CA GLU A 8 -4.54 -10.41 8.87
C GLU A 8 -3.07 -10.00 8.99
N GLY A 9 -2.81 -8.70 9.10
CA GLY A 9 -1.47 -8.14 9.21
C GLY A 9 -1.33 -6.74 8.62
N LEU A 10 -0.10 -6.21 8.74
CA LEU A 10 0.31 -4.95 8.15
C LEU A 10 1.08 -5.21 6.85
N TYR A 11 0.62 -4.60 5.76
CA TYR A 11 1.21 -4.72 4.43
C TYR A 11 1.67 -3.36 3.92
N GLU A 12 2.90 -3.28 3.45
CA GLU A 12 3.40 -2.12 2.72
C GLU A 12 3.16 -2.28 1.23
N TYR A 13 2.71 -1.22 0.55
CA TYR A 13 2.52 -1.23 -0.90
C TYR A 13 2.85 0.12 -1.54
N LYS A 14 3.00 0.07 -2.86
CA LYS A 14 3.25 1.22 -3.73
C LYS A 14 2.75 0.93 -5.15
N PHE A 15 2.38 1.96 -5.89
CA PHE A 15 2.02 1.83 -7.30
C PHE A 15 3.24 2.14 -8.19
N VAL A 16 3.36 1.40 -9.29
CA VAL A 16 4.28 1.71 -10.38
C VAL A 16 3.46 2.23 -11.55
N VAL A 17 3.52 3.54 -11.78
CA VAL A 17 2.84 4.23 -12.87
C VAL A 17 3.81 4.32 -14.05
N ASP A 18 3.30 4.13 -15.27
CA ASP A 18 4.08 4.17 -16.52
C ASP A 18 5.35 3.29 -16.50
N GLY A 19 5.29 2.17 -15.76
CA GLY A 19 6.36 1.16 -15.69
C GLY A 19 7.64 1.59 -14.96
N SER A 20 7.73 2.82 -14.44
CA SER A 20 8.96 3.34 -13.84
C SER A 20 8.74 4.33 -12.69
N HIS A 21 7.57 4.96 -12.61
CA HIS A 21 7.28 5.96 -11.60
C HIS A 21 6.67 5.32 -10.35
N TRP A 22 7.44 5.24 -9.27
CA TRP A 22 6.97 4.73 -7.98
C TRP A 22 6.23 5.82 -7.20
N THR A 23 4.93 5.64 -7.00
CA THR A 23 4.09 6.56 -6.21
C THR A 23 3.37 5.82 -5.09
N HIS A 24 3.30 6.45 -3.92
CA HIS A 24 2.42 6.00 -2.85
C HIS A 24 0.97 6.34 -3.20
N ASP A 25 0.02 5.74 -2.49
CA ASP A 25 -1.39 6.14 -2.55
C ASP A 25 -1.56 7.52 -1.90
N PRO A 26 -1.94 8.57 -2.65
CA PRO A 26 -2.14 9.90 -2.09
C PRO A 26 -3.32 9.99 -1.13
N GLU A 27 -4.32 9.10 -1.24
CA GLU A 27 -5.50 9.06 -0.39
C GLU A 27 -5.28 8.27 0.90
N ASN A 28 -4.21 7.48 0.98
CA ASN A 28 -3.82 6.78 2.21
C ASN A 28 -2.89 7.66 3.07
N PRO A 29 -3.36 8.15 4.23
CA PRO A 29 -2.53 8.93 5.14
C PRO A 29 -1.52 8.08 5.92
N ASP A 30 -1.73 6.76 6.07
CA ASP A 30 -0.81 5.87 6.78
C ASP A 30 0.37 5.52 5.87
N ARG A 31 1.56 5.98 6.27
CA ARG A 31 2.79 5.89 5.50
C ARG A 31 3.93 5.42 6.38
N THR A 32 4.78 4.56 5.85
CA THR A 32 5.87 3.92 6.60
C THR A 32 7.15 3.75 5.79
N GLY A 33 8.23 3.47 6.52
CA GLY A 33 9.53 3.12 5.98
C GLY A 33 10.31 4.30 5.37
N PRO A 34 11.59 4.06 5.01
CA PRO A 34 12.47 5.09 4.45
C PRO A 34 12.06 5.57 3.05
N PHE A 35 11.20 4.81 2.35
CA PHE A 35 10.73 5.11 0.99
C PHE A 35 9.29 5.61 0.92
N THR A 36 8.67 5.92 2.07
CA THR A 36 7.29 6.44 2.16
C THR A 36 6.31 5.55 1.40
N ASN A 37 6.22 4.28 1.81
CA ASN A 37 5.23 3.34 1.28
C ASN A 37 3.88 3.59 1.96
N SER A 38 2.79 3.24 1.28
CA SER A 38 1.46 3.23 1.88
C SER A 38 1.29 1.97 2.74
N ALA A 39 0.66 2.10 3.89
CA ALA A 39 0.42 1.01 4.82
C ALA A 39 -1.05 0.56 4.75
N LEU A 40 -1.28 -0.75 4.64
CA LEU A 40 -2.61 -1.37 4.69
C LEU A 40 -2.68 -2.31 5.88
N ARG A 41 -3.61 -2.05 6.80
CA ARG A 41 -3.96 -2.95 7.90
C ARG A 41 -5.11 -3.83 7.47
N VAL A 42 -4.94 -5.14 7.57
CA VAL A 42 -5.97 -6.14 7.31
C VAL A 42 -6.27 -6.84 8.63
N GLY A 43 -7.54 -6.89 9.02
CA GLY A 43 -7.98 -7.64 10.22
C GLY A 43 -8.23 -6.81 11.48
N ASP A 44 -7.93 -5.51 11.47
CA ASP A 44 -8.22 -4.62 12.60
C ASP A 44 -9.56 -3.87 12.34
N GLU A 45 -10.67 -4.44 12.79
CA GLU A 45 -11.87 -3.69 13.22
C GLU A 45 -11.94 -3.67 14.75
#